data_AF-A0A6G0U427-F1
#
_entry.id   AF-A0A6G0U427-F1
#
_cell.length_a   1.000
_cell.length_b   1.000
_cell.length_c   1.000
_cell.angle_alpha   90.00
_cell.angle_beta   90.00
_cell.angle_gamma   90.00
#
_symmetry.space_group_name_H-M   'P 1'
#
loop_
_entity.id
_entity.type
_entity.pdbx_description
1 polymer ?
#
loop_
_entity_poly.entity_id
_entity_poly.type
_entity_poly.pdbx_seq_one_letter_code
_entity_poly.pdbx_strand_id
1 'polypeptide(L)'
;MLSTIYESWIFNLDKKCFNNKRKVLLFVDNCPAHPKTLLNELKAIRVVFLSPNMTSKLQPMDQGFIKNIKHPYRRSIMQRNLRRMDSGIEIDNINLLESIELLHKSWGTVTQSKIANCFHKVGFTKEIQEQMEEEPIEKEHPTEWGRYQQLFPETNTAEFQHFVEVDSDVITTC
;
A
#
# COMPACT_ATOMS: atom_id res chain seq x y z
N MET A 1 2.08 2.12 -16.12
CA MET A 1 2.90 3.33 -16.25
C MET A 1 3.53 3.34 -17.64
N LEU A 2 3.72 4.48 -18.31
CA LEU A 2 4.46 4.51 -19.58
C LEU A 2 5.97 4.34 -19.31
N SER A 3 6.70 3.61 -20.15
CA SER A 3 8.12 3.31 -19.93
C SER A 3 8.97 4.58 -19.71
N THR A 4 8.68 5.66 -20.45
CA THR A 4 9.39 6.94 -20.33
C THR A 4 9.21 7.63 -18.96
N ILE A 5 8.05 7.44 -18.33
CA ILE A 5 7.79 7.94 -16.97
C ILE A 5 8.60 7.13 -15.96
N TYR A 6 8.63 5.81 -16.11
CA TYR A 6 9.41 4.92 -15.24
C TYR A 6 10.91 5.24 -15.34
N GLU A 7 11.43 5.43 -16.56
CA GLU A 7 12.82 5.80 -16.82
C GLU A 7 13.19 7.10 -16.11
N SER A 8 12.40 8.15 -16.33
CA SER A 8 12.62 9.45 -15.71
C SER A 8 12.62 9.34 -14.19
N TRP A 9 11.72 8.53 -13.63
CA TRP A 9 11.63 8.30 -12.19
C TRP A 9 12.86 7.54 -11.64
N ILE A 10 13.25 6.42 -12.26
CA ILE A 10 14.35 5.58 -11.75
C ILE A 10 15.71 6.28 -11.85
N PHE A 11 15.97 7.06 -12.90
CA PHE A 11 17.19 7.85 -13.02
C PHE A 11 17.26 8.97 -11.98
N ASN A 12 16.14 9.64 -11.71
CA ASN A 12 16.08 10.65 -10.64
C ASN A 12 16.29 10.02 -9.26
N LEU A 13 15.75 8.83 -9.01
CA LEU A 13 15.96 8.09 -7.78
C LEU A 13 17.43 7.65 -7.64
N ASP A 14 18.04 7.14 -8.71
CA ASP A 14 19.44 6.72 -8.74
C ASP A 14 20.38 7.88 -8.45
N LYS A 15 20.16 9.04 -9.08
CA LYS A 15 20.91 10.27 -8.81
C LYS A 15 20.85 10.67 -7.34
N LYS A 16 19.67 10.61 -6.72
CA LYS A 16 19.50 10.88 -5.27
C LYS A 16 20.28 9.88 -4.42
N CYS A 17 20.16 8.58 -4.71
CA CYS A 17 20.89 7.54 -3.99
C CYS A 17 22.41 7.67 -4.15
N PHE A 18 22.90 7.97 -5.35
CA PHE A 18 24.30 8.20 -5.66
C PHE A 18 24.87 9.39 -4.89
N ASN A 19 24.17 10.54 -4.91
CA ASN A 19 24.58 11.74 -4.17
C ASN A 19 24.62 11.48 -2.65
N ASN A 20 23.71 10.64 -2.15
CA ASN A 20 23.68 10.21 -0.75
C ASN A 20 24.66 9.05 -0.43
N LYS A 21 25.52 8.66 -1.38
CA LYS A 21 26.47 7.54 -1.27
C LYS A 21 25.81 6.22 -0.82
N ARG A 22 24.53 6.02 -1.19
CA ARG A 22 23.72 4.87 -0.79
C ARG A 22 23.56 3.91 -1.96
N LYS A 23 24.02 2.67 -1.80
CA LYS A 23 23.73 1.57 -2.73
C LYS A 23 22.40 0.93 -2.36
N VAL A 24 21.54 0.68 -3.35
CA VAL A 24 20.18 0.14 -3.15
C VAL A 24 19.94 -1.02 -4.11
N LEU A 25 19.32 -2.08 -3.60
CA LEU A 25 18.75 -3.14 -4.41
C LEU A 25 17.24 -2.90 -4.52
N LEU A 26 16.73 -2.71 -5.74
CA LEU A 26 15.31 -2.46 -5.99
C LEU A 26 14.68 -3.68 -6.64
N PHE A 27 13.72 -4.29 -5.97
CA PHE A 27 12.92 -5.39 -6.52
C PHE A 27 11.68 -4.82 -7.21
N VAL A 28 11.44 -5.25 -8.45
CA VAL A 28 10.25 -4.86 -9.23
C VAL A 28 9.64 -6.09 -9.89
N ASP A 29 8.34 -6.02 -10.18
CA ASP A 29 7.65 -7.02 -10.97
C ASP A 29 8.14 -7.01 -12.43
N ASN A 30 7.93 -8.14 -13.11
CA ASN A 30 8.29 -8.32 -14.52
C ASN A 30 7.25 -7.71 -15.46
N CYS A 31 6.90 -6.43 -15.27
CA CYS A 31 5.98 -5.68 -16.10
C CYS A 31 6.67 -5.23 -17.41
N PRO A 32 6.03 -5.33 -18.59
CA PRO A 32 6.58 -4.86 -19.87
C PRO A 32 6.95 -3.37 -19.88
N ALA A 33 6.32 -2.56 -19.03
CA ALA A 33 6.60 -1.13 -18.90
C ALA A 33 7.95 -0.82 -18.24
N HIS A 34 8.67 -1.83 -17.73
CA HIS A 34 9.98 -1.68 -17.09
C HIS A 34 11.11 -1.98 -18.10
N PRO A 35 11.70 -0.95 -18.76
CA PRO A 35 12.70 -1.15 -19.80
C PRO A 35 13.98 -1.74 -19.21
N LYS A 36 14.28 -2.98 -19.59
CA LYS A 36 15.45 -3.72 -19.10
C LYS A 36 16.78 -3.18 -19.63
N THR A 37 16.73 -2.50 -20.77
CA THR A 37 17.91 -1.99 -21.50
C THR A 37 18.63 -0.87 -20.76
N LEU A 38 17.89 -0.02 -20.04
CA LEU A 38 18.42 1.19 -19.40
C LEU A 38 18.94 0.97 -17.97
N LEU A 39 18.77 -0.24 -17.43
CA LEU A 39 19.16 -0.55 -16.05
C LEU A 39 20.68 -0.63 -15.85
N ASN A 40 21.43 -0.89 -16.93
CA ASN A 40 22.89 -0.96 -16.89
C ASN A 40 23.54 0.42 -16.71
N GLU A 41 22.77 1.50 -16.86
CA GLU A 41 23.25 2.88 -16.74
C GLU A 41 23.16 3.43 -15.31
N LEU A 42 22.47 2.72 -14.40
CA LEU A 42 22.28 3.12 -13.01
C LEU A 42 23.58 2.96 -12.21
N LYS A 43 23.92 3.96 -11.40
CA LYS A 43 25.20 4.02 -10.68
C LYS A 43 25.10 3.54 -9.24
N ALA A 44 23.95 3.68 -8.61
CA ALA A 44 23.73 3.41 -7.20
C ALA A 44 22.65 2.35 -6.95
N ILE A 45 21.67 2.24 -7.84
CA ILE A 45 20.57 1.30 -7.76
C ILE A 45 20.84 0.11 -8.68
N ARG A 46 20.74 -1.10 -8.13
CA ARG A 46 20.63 -2.33 -8.91
C ARG A 46 19.18 -2.77 -8.92
N VAL A 47 18.60 -2.94 -10.10
CA VAL A 47 17.23 -3.43 -10.23
C VAL A 47 17.23 -4.94 -10.41
N VAL A 48 16.33 -5.63 -9.71
CA VAL A 48 16.11 -7.08 -9.80
C VAL A 48 14.65 -7.32 -10.13
N PHE A 49 14.41 -8.02 -11.23
CA PHE A 49 13.06 -8.43 -11.62
C PHE A 49 12.67 -9.71 -10.90
N LEU A 50 11.50 -9.72 -10.27
CA LEU A 50 10.88 -10.93 -9.76
C LEU A 50 10.44 -11.81 -10.94
N SER A 51 10.49 -13.13 -10.76
CA SER A 51 10.07 -14.04 -11.82
C SER A 51 8.57 -13.88 -12.12
N PRO A 52 8.14 -14.02 -13.39
CA PRO A 52 6.73 -14.06 -13.72
C PRO A 52 6.07 -15.18 -12.90
N ASN A 53 4.99 -14.85 -12.18
CA ASN A 53 4.24 -15.70 -11.23
C ASN A 53 4.72 -15.73 -9.77
N MET A 54 5.77 -15.00 -9.38
CA MET A 54 6.19 -14.93 -7.95
C MET A 54 5.79 -13.62 -7.27
N THR A 55 5.14 -12.70 -7.99
CA THR A 55 4.74 -11.38 -7.51
C THR A 55 3.94 -11.47 -6.21
N SER A 56 2.84 -12.22 -6.18
CA SER A 56 2.01 -12.34 -4.97
C SER A 56 2.74 -12.98 -3.78
N LYS A 57 3.75 -13.81 -4.00
CA LYS A 57 4.47 -14.54 -2.94
C LYS A 57 5.66 -13.78 -2.39
N LEU A 58 6.40 -13.08 -3.25
CA LEU A 58 7.68 -12.44 -2.89
C LEU A 58 7.61 -10.93 -2.85
N GLN A 59 6.53 -10.30 -3.33
CA GLN A 59 6.41 -8.86 -3.35
C GLN A 59 5.94 -8.35 -1.97
N PRO A 60 6.76 -7.57 -1.24
CA PRO A 60 6.37 -7.02 0.06
C PRO A 60 5.11 -6.14 -0.03
N MET A 61 4.86 -5.52 -1.21
CA MET A 61 3.65 -4.73 -1.45
C MET A 61 2.39 -5.55 -1.20
N ASP A 62 2.36 -6.77 -1.73
CA ASP A 62 1.21 -7.67 -1.67
C ASP A 62 1.13 -8.41 -0.32
N GLN A 63 2.25 -8.48 0.40
CA GLN A 63 2.41 -9.24 1.66
C GLN A 63 2.13 -8.42 2.93
N GLY A 64 1.39 -7.33 2.76
CA GLY A 64 0.80 -6.57 3.87
C GLY A 64 0.96 -5.07 3.74
N PHE A 65 1.84 -4.56 2.88
CA PHE A 65 2.04 -3.12 2.78
C PHE A 65 0.79 -2.42 2.22
N ILE A 66 0.21 -2.94 1.14
CA ILE A 66 -1.07 -2.44 0.59
C ILE A 66 -2.17 -2.52 1.65
N LYS A 67 -2.26 -3.65 2.38
CA LYS A 67 -3.25 -3.82 3.46
C LYS A 67 -3.09 -2.77 4.56
N ASN A 68 -1.85 -2.49 4.98
CA ASN A 68 -1.53 -1.50 6.00
C ASN A 68 -1.91 -0.06 5.58
N ILE A 69 -2.09 0.21 4.29
CA ILE A 69 -2.59 1.50 3.78
C ILE A 69 -4.11 1.47 3.57
N LYS A 70 -4.65 0.39 2.97
CA LYS A 70 -6.07 0.25 2.66
C LYS A 70 -6.94 0.33 3.92
N HIS A 71 -6.51 -0.32 4.99
CA HIS A 71 -7.26 -0.36 6.25
C HIS A 71 -7.53 1.05 6.84
N PRO A 72 -6.50 1.88 7.14
CA PRO A 72 -6.72 3.24 7.63
C PRO A 72 -7.39 4.17 6.62
N TYR A 73 -7.20 3.93 5.31
CA TYR A 73 -7.88 4.69 4.25
C TYR A 73 -9.39 4.48 4.30
N ARG A 74 -9.83 3.22 4.33
CA ARG A 74 -11.24 2.83 4.39
C ARG A 74 -11.88 3.25 5.70
N ARG A 75 -11.16 3.12 6.82
CA ARG A 75 -11.60 3.66 8.13
C ARG A 75 -11.81 5.17 8.06
N SER A 76 -10.93 5.91 7.38
CA SER A 76 -11.05 7.37 7.23
C SER A 76 -12.25 7.77 6.35
N ILE A 77 -12.56 7.00 5.31
CA ILE A 77 -13.78 7.17 4.49
C ILE A 77 -15.03 7.00 5.36
N MET A 78 -15.09 5.91 6.12
CA MET A 78 -16.20 5.62 7.04
C MET A 78 -16.40 6.77 8.03
N GLN A 79 -15.33 7.23 8.69
CA GLN A 79 -15.36 8.34 9.64
C GLN A 79 -15.74 9.69 9.02
N ARG A 80 -15.34 9.95 7.77
CA ARG A 80 -15.75 11.13 7.02
C ARG A 80 -17.27 11.11 6.80
N ASN A 81 -17.81 9.98 6.34
CA ASN A 81 -19.23 9.81 6.07
C ASN A 81 -20.07 9.96 7.34
N LEU A 82 -19.64 9.35 8.46
CA LEU A 82 -20.30 9.51 9.76
C LEU A 82 -20.33 10.98 10.21
N ARG A 83 -19.22 11.71 10.08
CA ARG A 83 -19.13 13.13 10.48
C ARG A 83 -20.02 14.04 9.65
N ARG A 84 -20.12 13.81 8.34
CA ARG A 84 -21.02 14.57 7.46
C ARG A 84 -22.47 14.38 7.89
N MET A 85 -22.86 13.13 8.11
CA MET A 85 -24.20 12.80 8.58
C MET A 85 -24.51 13.41 9.97
N ASP A 86 -23.57 13.33 10.92
CA ASP A 86 -23.71 13.98 12.23
C ASP A 86 -23.93 15.50 12.13
N SER A 87 -23.45 16.09 11.04
CA SER A 87 -23.61 17.52 10.74
C SER A 87 -24.85 17.81 9.86
N GLY A 88 -25.67 16.81 9.54
CA GLY A 88 -26.82 16.94 8.64
C GLY A 88 -26.44 17.18 7.18
N ILE A 89 -25.20 16.91 6.80
CA ILE A 89 -24.68 17.08 5.44
C ILE A 89 -24.86 15.77 4.68
N GLU A 90 -25.39 15.86 3.46
CA GLU A 90 -25.53 14.70 2.56
C GLU A 90 -24.16 14.07 2.24
N ILE A 91 -24.16 12.74 2.15
CA ILE A 91 -22.95 11.98 1.85
C ILE A 91 -22.76 11.96 0.35
N ASP A 92 -21.71 12.64 -0.09
CA ASP A 92 -21.32 12.79 -1.49
C ASP A 92 -20.13 11.89 -1.84
N ASN A 93 -19.88 11.80 -3.15
CA ASN A 93 -18.71 11.13 -3.68
C ASN A 93 -17.42 11.81 -3.23
N ILE A 94 -16.42 10.99 -2.90
CA ILE A 94 -15.07 11.46 -2.62
C ILE A 94 -14.44 11.91 -3.93
N ASN A 95 -13.99 13.16 -3.99
CA ASN A 95 -13.29 13.68 -5.15
C ASN A 95 -11.78 13.34 -5.12
N LEU A 96 -11.06 13.69 -6.18
CA LEU A 96 -9.64 13.36 -6.31
C LEU A 96 -8.77 13.99 -5.20
N LEU A 97 -9.00 15.26 -4.86
CA LEU A 97 -8.22 15.96 -3.83
C LEU A 97 -8.41 15.27 -2.48
N GLU A 98 -9.66 15.02 -2.11
CA GLU A 98 -9.98 14.35 -0.85
C GLU A 98 -9.43 12.91 -0.81
N SER A 99 -9.47 12.19 -1.94
CA SER A 99 -8.85 10.86 -2.04
C SER A 99 -7.34 10.92 -1.76
N ILE A 100 -6.64 11.93 -2.29
CA ILE A 100 -5.19 12.11 -2.06
C ILE A 100 -4.92 12.47 -0.60
N GLU A 101 -5.74 13.34 0.01
CA GLU A 101 -5.60 13.73 1.42
C GLU A 101 -5.83 12.54 2.36
N LEU A 102 -6.86 11.74 2.10
CA LEU A 102 -7.15 10.51 2.82
C LEU A 102 -6.00 9.50 2.68
N LEU A 103 -5.44 9.36 1.48
CA LEU A 103 -4.29 8.48 1.22
C LEU A 103 -3.04 8.97 1.97
N HIS A 104 -2.76 10.27 1.93
CA HIS A 104 -1.65 10.88 2.64
C HIS A 104 -1.77 10.67 4.16
N LYS A 105 -2.96 10.89 4.73
CA LYS A 105 -3.24 10.60 6.13
C LYS A 105 -3.00 9.12 6.46
N SER A 106 -3.48 8.23 5.60
CA SER A 106 -3.34 6.78 5.77
C SER A 106 -1.88 6.35 5.73
N TRP A 107 -1.10 6.89 4.80
CA TRP A 107 0.34 6.67 4.70
C TRP A 107 1.07 7.09 5.98
N GLY A 108 0.67 8.20 6.60
CA GLY A 108 1.21 8.67 7.88
C GLY A 108 1.03 7.69 9.05
N THR A 109 0.12 6.72 8.94
CA THR A 109 -0.09 5.68 9.98
C THR A 109 0.77 4.42 9.78
N VAL A 110 1.48 4.33 8.65
CA VAL A 110 2.36 3.20 8.34
C VAL A 110 3.70 3.41 9.03
N THR A 111 3.96 2.62 10.06
CA THR A 111 5.21 2.69 10.84
C THR A 111 6.36 1.95 10.15
N GLN A 112 7.59 2.26 10.55
CA GLN A 112 8.77 1.52 10.08
C GLN A 112 8.70 0.03 10.43
N SER A 113 8.13 -0.33 11.59
CA SER A 113 7.90 -1.72 11.99
C SER A 113 6.94 -2.45 11.04
N LYS A 114 5.83 -1.82 10.65
CA LYS A 114 4.90 -2.38 9.65
C LYS A 114 5.59 -2.64 8.31
N ILE A 115 6.44 -1.71 7.86
CA ILE A 115 7.23 -1.89 6.63
C ILE A 115 8.20 -3.06 6.79
N ALA A 116 8.99 -3.09 7.87
CA ALA A 116 9.94 -4.16 8.13
C ALA A 116 9.28 -5.54 8.18
N ASN A 117 8.11 -5.64 8.83
CA ASN A 117 7.33 -6.88 8.91
C ASN A 117 6.88 -7.37 7.54
N CYS A 118 6.51 -6.47 6.61
CA CYS A 118 6.15 -6.86 5.24
C CYS A 118 7.34 -7.47 4.48
N PHE A 119 8.54 -6.91 4.65
CA PHE A 119 9.76 -7.46 4.07
C PHE A 119 10.17 -8.78 4.74
N HIS A 120 10.01 -8.88 6.06
CA HIS A 120 10.30 -10.11 6.81
C HIS A 120 9.44 -11.28 6.34
N LYS A 121 8.14 -11.05 6.11
CA LYS A 121 7.18 -12.07 5.63
C LYS A 121 7.59 -12.75 4.32
N VAL A 122 8.34 -12.05 3.47
CA VAL A 122 8.83 -12.59 2.19
C VAL A 122 10.28 -13.05 2.24
N GLY A 123 10.84 -13.17 3.45
CA GLY A 123 12.19 -13.70 3.67
C GLY A 123 13.32 -12.68 3.59
N PHE A 124 13.04 -11.38 3.46
CA PHE A 124 14.08 -10.35 3.59
C PHE A 124 14.39 -10.09 5.06
N THR A 125 15.12 -11.03 5.67
CA THR A 125 15.50 -10.99 7.09
C THR A 125 17.02 -10.87 7.22
N LYS A 126 17.47 -10.14 8.26
CA LYS A 126 18.84 -10.23 8.76
C LYS A 126 18.74 -11.16 9.96
N GLU A 127 19.23 -12.39 9.90
CA GLU A 127 19.13 -13.28 11.07
C GLU A 127 19.86 -12.67 12.28
N ILE A 128 19.12 -12.36 13.36
CA ILE A 128 19.23 -12.91 14.73
C ILE A 128 18.10 -12.31 15.60
N GLN A 129 17.36 -13.24 16.21
CA GLN A 129 16.34 -13.15 17.27
C GLN A 129 16.13 -11.79 17.96
N GLU A 130 15.00 -11.14 17.66
CA GLU A 130 14.30 -10.33 18.65
C GLU A 130 12.82 -10.70 18.62
N GLN A 131 12.24 -10.79 19.81
CA GLN A 131 10.94 -11.39 20.08
C GLN A 131 9.85 -10.78 19.19
N MET A 132 9.11 -11.67 18.54
CA MET A 132 7.91 -11.31 17.80
C MET A 132 6.89 -10.73 18.79
N GLU A 133 6.68 -9.42 18.72
CA GLU A 133 5.32 -8.92 18.85
C GLU A 133 4.68 -9.13 17.48
N GLU A 134 3.78 -10.12 17.38
CA GLU A 134 2.68 -10.00 16.44
C GLU A 134 1.93 -8.73 16.85
N GLU A 135 2.39 -7.57 16.38
CA GLU A 135 1.56 -6.39 16.35
C GLU A 135 0.31 -6.83 15.60
N PRO A 136 -0.86 -6.82 16.26
CA PRO A 136 -2.08 -7.17 15.59
C PRO A 136 -2.10 -6.26 14.37
N ILE A 137 -2.11 -6.84 13.15
CA ILE A 137 -2.84 -6.18 12.09
C ILE A 137 -4.14 -5.87 12.77
N GLU A 138 -4.45 -4.59 13.02
CA GLU A 138 -5.69 -4.18 13.66
C GLU A 138 -6.80 -4.97 12.95
N LYS A 139 -7.17 -6.11 13.52
CA LYS A 139 -8.46 -6.76 13.34
C LYS A 139 -9.44 -5.96 14.21
N GLU A 140 -9.21 -4.66 14.35
CA GLU A 140 -10.15 -3.73 14.90
C GLU A 140 -11.21 -3.64 13.84
N HIS A 141 -12.22 -4.48 14.00
CA HIS A 141 -13.56 -4.09 13.66
C HIS A 141 -13.80 -2.74 14.34
N PRO A 142 -13.78 -1.61 13.60
CA PRO A 142 -13.82 -0.31 14.22
C PRO A 142 -15.06 -0.23 15.10
N THR A 143 -14.95 0.35 16.30
CA THR A 143 -16.11 0.52 17.20
C THR A 143 -17.27 1.26 16.51
N GLU A 144 -16.93 2.09 15.54
CA GLU A 144 -17.85 2.85 14.69
C GLU A 144 -18.49 2.02 13.56
N TRP A 145 -18.02 0.79 13.26
CA TRP A 145 -18.52 -0.02 12.14
C TRP A 145 -19.98 -0.43 12.33
N GLY A 146 -20.37 -0.87 13.53
CA GLY A 146 -21.77 -1.22 13.79
C GLY A 146 -22.72 -0.05 13.58
N ARG A 147 -22.26 1.17 13.93
CA ARG A 147 -22.98 2.41 13.65
C ARG A 147 -23.06 2.69 12.15
N TYR A 148 -21.95 2.49 11.42
CA TYR A 148 -21.91 2.66 9.98
C TYR A 148 -22.89 1.71 9.26
N GLN A 149 -22.92 0.44 9.66
CA GLN A 149 -23.81 -0.58 9.07
C GLN A 149 -25.29 -0.23 9.22
N GLN A 150 -25.72 0.27 10.39
CA GLN A 150 -27.10 0.73 10.60
C GLN A 150 -27.55 1.81 9.60
N LEU A 151 -26.60 2.58 9.07
CA LEU A 151 -26.84 3.71 8.17
C LEU A 151 -26.72 3.31 6.70
N PHE A 152 -25.96 2.26 6.42
CA PHE A 152 -25.73 1.70 5.10
C PHE A 152 -26.12 0.22 5.11
N PRO A 153 -27.43 -0.11 5.03
CA PRO A 153 -27.92 -1.47 5.20
C PRO A 153 -27.32 -2.47 4.21
N GLU A 154 -26.85 -2.02 3.05
CA GLU A 154 -26.10 -2.80 2.07
C GLU A 154 -24.77 -3.36 2.62
N THR A 155 -24.27 -2.82 3.74
CA THR A 155 -23.07 -3.29 4.44
C THR A 155 -23.38 -4.16 5.68
N ASN A 156 -24.65 -4.39 6.01
CA ASN A 156 -25.08 -5.07 7.24
C ASN A 156 -24.59 -6.52 7.39
N THR A 157 -24.24 -7.19 6.28
CA THR A 157 -23.74 -8.58 6.29
C THR A 157 -22.22 -8.67 6.17
N ALA A 158 -21.55 -7.55 5.93
CA ALA A 158 -20.12 -7.50 5.66
C ALA A 158 -19.32 -7.18 6.93
N GLU A 159 -18.32 -7.99 7.24
CA GLU A 159 -17.28 -7.58 8.18
C GLU A 159 -16.53 -6.36 7.63
N PHE A 160 -15.97 -5.53 8.50
CA PHE A 160 -15.17 -4.38 8.06
C PHE A 160 -14.05 -4.78 7.09
N GLN A 161 -13.48 -5.98 7.27
CA GLN A 161 -12.45 -6.50 6.36
C GLN A 161 -12.96 -6.63 4.91
N HIS A 162 -14.23 -7.02 4.71
CA HIS A 162 -14.83 -7.09 3.38
C HIS A 162 -14.98 -5.70 2.76
N PHE A 163 -15.30 -4.67 3.55
CA PHE A 163 -15.30 -3.29 3.09
C PHE A 163 -13.89 -2.79 2.71
N VAL A 164 -12.86 -3.24 3.43
CA VAL A 164 -11.46 -2.94 3.09
C VAL A 164 -11.05 -3.59 1.78
N GLU A 165 -11.55 -4.79 1.51
CA GLU A 165 -11.19 -5.65 0.38
C GLU A 165 -12.16 -5.56 -0.81
N VAL A 166 -13.13 -4.65 -0.80
CA VAL A 166 -14.14 -4.53 -1.87
C VAL A 166 -13.55 -4.30 -3.28
N ASP A 167 -12.32 -3.78 -3.35
CA ASP A 167 -11.59 -3.55 -4.61
C ASP A 167 -10.58 -4.66 -4.96
N SER A 168 -10.60 -5.80 -4.25
CA SER A 168 -9.64 -6.89 -4.47
C SER A 168 -9.88 -7.63 -5.78
N ASP A 169 -11.12 -7.63 -6.28
CA ASP A 169 -11.49 -8.24 -7.56
C ASP A 169 -11.36 -7.29 -8.76
N VAL A 170 -10.93 -6.04 -8.53
CA VAL A 170 -10.67 -5.09 -9.61
C VAL A 170 -9.46 -5.60 -10.39
N ILE A 171 -9.68 -5.98 -11.65
CA ILE A 171 -8.62 -6.49 -12.53
C ILE A 171 -7.57 -5.39 -12.73
N THR A 172 -6.44 -5.51 -12.06
CA THR A 172 -5.25 -4.70 -12.32
C THR A 172 -4.40 -5.41 -13.37
N THR A 173 -4.73 -5.22 -14.65
CA THR A 173 -3.86 -5.72 -15.73
C THR A 173 -2.51 -5.00 -15.66
N CYS A 174 -1.41 -5.74 -15.47
CA CYS A 174 -0.03 -5.28 -15.62
C CYS A 174 0.71 -6.20 -16.58
#